data_AF-M5BXV8-F1
#
_entry.id   AF-M5BXV8-F1
#
_cell.length_a   1.000
_cell.length_b   1.000
_cell.length_c   1.000
_cell.angle_alpha   90.00
_cell.angle_beta   90.00
_cell.angle_gamma   90.00
#
_symmetry.space_group_name_H-M   'P 1'
#
loop_
_entity.id
_entity.type
_entity.pdbx_description
1 polymer ?
#
loop_
_entity_poly.entity_id
_entity_poly.type
_entity_poly.pdbx_seq_one_letter_code
_entity_poly.pdbx_strand_id
1 'polypeptide(L)'
;MTHSSSSAYIQVTFCGYKVLYTYERFAWIPIVMVYLVALGCGGKHLTNLPPVVPASSVTVLCFAASIAGYMISWATLASDYTIYLDQSAPNSKVFLFAYSGFFFPNVICEMVGAAFAVSMHAPGNEAWLNGYKVNNVGGLLDEVMRPAGGFGKFCIVLLALSCVAASSQCMYSFCVSFQCITPCFARIPRYIYSILAIAM
;
A
#
# COMPACT_ATOMS: atom_id res chain seq x y z
N MET A 1 -3.18 13.80 -19.95
CA MET A 1 -2.63 14.00 -18.59
C MET A 1 -1.75 12.82 -18.12
N THR A 2 -1.14 12.07 -19.05
CA THR A 2 -0.35 10.85 -18.74
C THR A 2 1.17 11.08 -18.69
N HIS A 3 1.67 12.26 -19.08
CA HIS A 3 3.12 12.54 -19.11
C HIS A 3 3.71 13.03 -17.79
N SER A 4 2.91 13.55 -16.84
CA SER A 4 3.45 14.12 -15.60
C SER A 4 3.74 13.07 -14.53
N SER A 5 3.07 11.92 -14.56
CA SER A 5 3.30 10.85 -13.60
C SER A 5 4.59 10.09 -13.91
N SER A 6 4.93 9.90 -15.19
CA SER A 6 6.13 9.16 -15.63
C SER A 6 7.46 9.79 -15.15
N SER A 7 7.53 11.10 -15.00
CA SER A 7 8.74 11.81 -14.56
C SER A 7 9.10 11.57 -13.10
N ALA A 8 8.11 11.34 -12.22
CA ALA A 8 8.35 11.09 -10.81
C ALA A 8 9.05 9.75 -10.55
N TYR A 9 8.70 8.70 -11.31
CA TYR A 9 9.30 7.38 -11.18
C TYR A 9 10.79 7.38 -11.54
N ILE A 10 11.18 8.12 -12.58
CA ILE A 10 12.58 8.25 -13.04
C ILE A 10 13.46 8.88 -11.95
N GLN A 11 12.97 9.92 -11.26
CA GLN A 11 13.74 10.59 -10.20
C GLN A 11 13.95 9.69 -8.97
N VAL A 12 12.98 8.84 -8.63
CA VAL A 12 13.13 7.82 -7.57
C VAL A 12 14.16 6.75 -7.96
N THR A 13 14.29 6.44 -9.26
CA THR A 13 15.27 5.45 -9.75
C THR A 13 16.72 5.97 -9.70
N PHE A 14 16.93 7.29 -9.72
CA PHE A 14 18.26 7.92 -9.57
C PHE A 14 18.72 8.03 -8.11
N CYS A 15 17.79 7.99 -7.15
CA CYS A 15 18.10 7.93 -5.73
C CYS A 15 18.41 6.48 -5.34
N GLY A 16 19.69 6.10 -5.37
CA GLY A 16 20.14 4.74 -5.08
C GLY A 16 19.59 4.16 -3.75
N TYR A 17 19.65 2.83 -3.63
CA TYR A 17 19.14 2.00 -2.53
C TYR A 17 19.25 2.61 -1.11
N LYS A 18 20.31 3.35 -0.80
CA LYS A 18 20.50 4.01 0.51
C LYS A 18 19.47 5.11 0.82
N VAL A 19 19.05 5.89 -0.19
CA VAL A 19 18.04 6.94 -0.02
C VAL A 19 16.67 6.31 0.14
N LEU A 20 16.37 5.27 -0.66
CA LEU A 20 15.11 4.53 -0.56
C LEU A 20 14.99 3.84 0.80
N TYR A 21 16.03 3.15 1.26
CA TYR A 21 16.06 2.49 2.56
C TYR A 21 15.89 3.48 3.72
N THR A 22 16.51 4.67 3.64
CA THR A 22 16.34 5.72 4.65
C THR A 22 14.92 6.31 4.60
N TYR A 23 14.38 6.53 3.41
CA TYR A 23 13.01 6.99 3.21
C TYR A 23 11.99 5.99 3.78
N GLU A 24 12.08 4.71 3.42
CA GLU A 24 11.19 3.65 3.90
C GLU A 24 11.18 3.53 5.43
N ARG A 25 12.35 3.69 6.06
CA ARG A 25 12.47 3.70 7.52
C ARG A 25 11.63 4.78 8.20
N PHE A 26 11.41 5.91 7.52
CA PHE A 26 10.60 7.03 8.04
C PHE A 26 9.21 7.15 7.40
N ALA A 27 8.98 6.49 6.26
CA ALA A 27 7.74 6.62 5.48
C ALA A 27 6.50 6.12 6.22
N TRP A 28 6.65 5.17 7.15
CA TRP A 28 5.51 4.64 7.92
C TRP A 28 4.90 5.69 8.89
N ILE A 29 5.69 6.64 9.40
CA ILE A 29 5.23 7.64 10.37
C ILE A 29 4.13 8.54 9.78
N PRO A 30 4.34 9.23 8.64
CA PRO A 30 3.31 10.08 8.05
C PRO A 30 2.07 9.27 7.63
N ILE A 31 2.25 8.03 7.18
CA ILE A 31 1.13 7.15 6.79
C ILE A 31 0.25 6.82 7.99
N VAL A 32 0.84 6.42 9.12
CA VAL A 32 0.10 6.16 10.36
C VAL A 32 -0.63 7.42 10.83
N MET A 33 0.01 8.59 10.75
CA MET A 33 -0.62 9.86 11.08
C MET A 33 -1.86 10.14 10.21
N VAL A 34 -1.78 9.85 8.90
CA VAL A 34 -2.93 9.98 7.99
C VAL A 34 -4.08 9.07 8.40
N TYR A 35 -3.81 7.81 8.77
CA TYR A 35 -4.85 6.90 9.26
C TYR A 35 -5.49 7.36 10.58
N LEU A 36 -4.70 7.90 11.51
CA LEU A 36 -5.22 8.47 12.75
C LEU A 36 -6.10 9.69 12.50
N VAL A 37 -5.73 10.55 11.55
CA VAL A 37 -6.54 11.71 11.15
C VAL A 37 -7.83 11.26 10.49
N ALA A 38 -7.78 10.24 9.62
CA ALA A 38 -8.97 9.65 9.01
C ALA A 38 -9.93 9.12 10.08
N LEU A 39 -9.41 8.37 11.06
CA LEU A 39 -10.20 7.85 12.19
C LEU A 39 -10.74 8.97 13.09
N GLY A 40 -9.96 10.02 13.34
CA GLY A 40 -10.40 11.18 14.12
C GLY A 40 -11.53 11.97 13.45
N CYS A 41 -11.47 12.16 12.14
CA CYS A 41 -12.51 12.85 11.37
C CYS A 41 -13.76 11.98 11.17
N GLY A 42 -13.55 10.69 10.88
CA GLY A 42 -14.60 9.71 10.64
C GLY A 42 -15.26 9.18 11.90
N GLY A 43 -14.61 9.25 13.06
CA GLY A 43 -14.98 8.53 14.29
C GLY A 43 -16.41 8.77 14.79
N LYS A 44 -16.95 9.98 14.61
CA LYS A 44 -18.34 10.31 14.99
C LYS A 44 -19.40 9.69 14.08
N HIS A 45 -19.00 9.33 12.86
CA HIS A 45 -19.85 8.77 11.82
C HIS A 45 -19.59 7.27 11.62
N LEU A 46 -18.68 6.67 12.42
CA LEU A 46 -18.44 5.24 12.43
C LEU A 46 -19.59 4.52 13.13
N THR A 47 -20.31 3.70 12.37
CA THR A 47 -21.46 2.94 12.88
C THR A 47 -21.25 1.45 12.68
N ASN A 48 -21.57 0.65 13.69
CA ASN A 48 -21.58 -0.81 13.57
C ASN A 48 -22.95 -1.25 13.03
N LEU A 49 -23.11 -1.13 11.72
CA LEU A 49 -24.33 -1.59 11.04
C LEU A 49 -24.19 -3.07 10.69
N PRO A 50 -25.28 -3.85 10.80
CA PRO A 50 -25.30 -5.21 10.30
C PRO A 50 -25.00 -5.22 8.79
N PRO A 51 -24.27 -6.22 8.28
CA PRO A 51 -23.96 -6.31 6.85
C PRO A 51 -25.23 -6.23 5.99
N VAL A 52 -25.21 -5.38 4.96
CA VAL A 52 -26.34 -5.20 4.01
C VAL A 52 -26.72 -6.51 3.33
N VAL A 53 -25.74 -7.41 3.16
CA VAL A 53 -25.92 -8.76 2.61
C VAL A 53 -25.32 -9.78 3.58
N PRO A 54 -26.04 -10.87 3.92
CA PRO A 54 -25.48 -11.96 4.72
C PRO A 54 -24.20 -12.49 4.07
N ALA A 55 -23.14 -12.69 4.86
CA ALA A 55 -21.88 -13.21 4.36
C ALA A 55 -22.10 -14.64 3.81
N SER A 56 -22.11 -14.78 2.48
CA SER A 56 -22.11 -16.08 1.81
C SER A 56 -20.73 -16.72 1.93
N SER A 57 -20.68 -18.04 2.02
CA SER A 57 -19.42 -18.81 2.02
C SER A 57 -18.53 -18.45 0.83
N VAL A 58 -19.13 -18.15 -0.32
CA VAL A 58 -18.42 -17.70 -1.53
C VAL A 58 -17.74 -16.35 -1.30
N THR A 59 -18.45 -15.37 -0.74
CA THR A 59 -17.91 -14.02 -0.49
C THR A 59 -16.74 -14.06 0.49
N VAL A 60 -16.86 -14.86 1.55
CA VAL A 60 -15.79 -15.05 2.54
C VAL A 60 -14.57 -15.71 1.89
N LEU A 61 -14.77 -16.73 1.07
CA LEU A 61 -13.68 -17.43 0.39
C LEU A 61 -12.99 -16.54 -0.64
N CYS A 62 -13.74 -15.75 -1.41
CA CYS A 62 -13.17 -14.77 -2.35
C CYS A 62 -12.37 -13.67 -1.64
N PHE A 63 -12.87 -13.18 -0.50
CA PHE A 63 -12.15 -12.19 0.31
C PHE A 63 -10.84 -12.79 0.86
N ALA A 64 -10.91 -13.98 1.45
CA ALA A 64 -9.73 -14.69 1.95
C ALA A 64 -8.71 -14.99 0.84
N ALA A 65 -9.17 -15.42 -0.34
CA ALA A 65 -8.30 -15.66 -1.50
C ALA A 65 -7.61 -14.38 -2.00
N SER A 66 -8.32 -13.24 -1.98
CA SER A 66 -7.76 -11.95 -2.37
C SER A 66 -6.65 -11.50 -1.41
N ILE A 67 -6.89 -11.64 -0.10
CA ILE A 67 -5.87 -11.37 0.93
C ILE A 67 -4.68 -12.31 0.76
N ALA A 68 -4.93 -13.62 0.59
CA ALA A 68 -3.87 -14.61 0.42
C ALA A 68 -2.99 -14.30 -0.79
N GLY A 69 -3.59 -13.96 -1.94
CA GLY A 69 -2.86 -13.59 -3.16
C GLY A 69 -1.99 -12.34 -2.98
N TYR A 70 -2.51 -11.33 -2.27
CA TYR A 70 -1.74 -10.14 -1.92
C TYR A 70 -0.54 -10.51 -1.03
N MET A 71 -0.75 -11.25 0.06
CA MET A 71 0.32 -11.63 1.01
C MET A 71 1.42 -12.48 0.37
N ILE A 72 1.06 -13.44 -0.49
CA ILE A 72 2.04 -14.29 -1.20
C ILE A 72 2.96 -13.43 -2.08
N SER A 73 2.41 -12.40 -2.72
CA SER A 73 3.20 -11.49 -3.57
C SER A 73 4.24 -10.70 -2.77
N TRP A 74 3.97 -10.36 -1.51
CA TRP A 74 4.95 -9.70 -0.64
C TRP A 74 5.98 -10.66 -0.06
N ALA A 75 5.65 -11.94 0.11
CA ALA A 75 6.60 -12.94 0.58
C ALA A 75 7.77 -13.13 -0.40
N THR A 76 7.51 -13.09 -1.71
CA THR A 76 8.57 -13.14 -2.73
C THR A 76 9.44 -11.90 -2.69
N LEU A 77 8.83 -10.71 -2.59
CA LEU A 77 9.56 -9.43 -2.43
C LEU A 77 10.45 -9.44 -1.18
N ALA A 78 9.93 -9.92 -0.04
CA ALA A 78 10.69 -10.00 1.19
C ALA A 78 11.95 -10.88 1.04
N SER A 79 11.87 -11.96 0.26
CA SER A 79 13.02 -12.84 0.01
C SER A 79 14.19 -12.12 -0.66
N ASP A 80 13.93 -11.15 -1.55
CA ASP A 80 14.97 -10.35 -2.20
C ASP A 80 15.75 -9.47 -1.21
N TYR A 81 15.11 -9.05 -0.11
CA TYR A 81 15.76 -8.24 0.93
C TYR A 81 16.43 -9.08 2.01
N THR A 82 16.04 -10.35 2.17
CA THR A 82 16.65 -11.24 3.18
C THR A 82 18.14 -11.50 2.94
N ILE A 83 18.64 -11.31 1.71
CA ILE A 83 20.06 -11.43 1.38
C ILE A 83 20.95 -10.40 2.09
N TYR A 84 20.35 -9.30 2.58
CA TYR A 84 21.07 -8.23 3.28
C TYR A 84 21.04 -8.37 4.81
N LEU A 85 20.33 -9.37 5.35
CA LEU A 85 20.35 -9.64 6.79
C LEU A 85 21.66 -10.32 7.19
N ASP A 86 22.09 -10.05 8.42
CA ASP A 86 23.26 -10.69 9.01
C ASP A 86 23.03 -12.21 9.10
N GLN A 87 23.99 -12.97 8.54
CA GLN A 87 23.96 -14.43 8.50
C GLN A 87 24.03 -15.06 9.89
N SER A 88 24.41 -14.28 10.92
CA SER A 88 24.48 -14.73 12.31
C SER A 88 23.10 -14.82 13.02
N ALA A 89 22.05 -14.23 12.45
CA ALA A 89 20.73 -14.17 13.08
C ALA A 89 19.98 -15.51 13.00
N PRO A 90 19.32 -15.97 14.08
CA PRO A 90 18.56 -17.22 14.06
C PRO A 90 17.29 -17.09 13.21
N ASN A 91 17.08 -18.05 12.30
CA ASN A 91 15.97 -18.08 11.33
C ASN A 91 14.59 -17.86 11.96
N SER A 92 14.33 -18.43 13.15
CA SER A 92 13.05 -18.26 13.84
C SER A 92 12.77 -16.83 14.27
N LYS A 93 13.81 -16.05 14.63
CA LYS A 93 13.64 -14.63 14.96
C LYS A 93 13.35 -13.83 13.70
N VAL A 94 14.09 -14.08 12.62
CA VAL A 94 13.86 -13.40 11.33
C VAL A 94 12.43 -13.64 10.85
N PHE A 95 11.96 -14.89 10.91
CA PHE A 95 10.58 -15.24 10.57
C PHE A 95 9.56 -14.53 11.47
N LEU A 96 9.73 -14.58 12.80
CA LEU A 96 8.77 -14.00 13.73
C LEU A 96 8.68 -12.47 13.59
N PHE A 97 9.81 -11.79 13.40
CA PHE A 97 9.85 -10.34 13.18
C PHE A 97 9.23 -9.95 11.83
N ALA A 98 9.54 -10.68 10.74
CA ALA A 98 8.94 -10.42 9.44
C ALA A 98 7.43 -10.68 9.44
N TYR A 99 7.01 -11.81 10.03
CA TYR A 99 5.60 -12.17 10.12
C TYR A 99 4.79 -11.19 10.97
N SER A 100 5.26 -10.87 12.18
CA SER A 100 4.58 -9.90 13.05
C SER A 100 4.55 -8.49 12.46
N GLY A 101 5.66 -8.06 11.84
CA GLY A 101 5.78 -6.77 11.17
C GLY A 101 4.81 -6.63 9.99
N PHE A 102 4.45 -7.72 9.32
CA PHE A 102 3.45 -7.70 8.24
C PHE A 102 2.02 -7.89 8.76
N PHE A 103 1.83 -8.81 9.71
CA PHE A 103 0.51 -9.21 10.19
C PHE A 103 -0.22 -8.09 10.93
N PHE A 104 0.39 -7.50 11.97
CA PHE A 104 -0.31 -6.52 12.80
C PHE A 104 -0.74 -5.26 12.03
N PRO A 105 0.13 -4.63 11.21
CA PRO A 105 -0.27 -3.45 10.46
C PRO A 105 -1.36 -3.73 9.42
N ASN A 106 -1.27 -4.87 8.72
CA ASN A 106 -2.29 -5.24 7.73
C ASN A 106 -3.64 -5.49 8.39
N VAL A 107 -3.69 -6.26 9.49
CA VAL A 107 -4.94 -6.52 10.21
C VAL A 107 -5.60 -5.21 10.66
N ILE A 108 -4.81 -4.29 11.25
CA ILE A 108 -5.35 -2.99 11.68
C ILE A 108 -5.86 -2.18 10.49
N CYS A 109 -5.11 -2.13 9.38
CA CYS A 109 -5.50 -1.40 8.18
C CYS A 109 -6.79 -1.96 7.56
N GLU A 110 -6.92 -3.28 7.47
CA GLU A 110 -8.12 -3.97 6.98
C GLU A 110 -9.33 -3.71 7.88
N MET A 111 -9.15 -3.73 9.21
CA MET A 111 -10.22 -3.40 10.15
C MET A 111 -10.71 -1.96 10.00
N VAL A 112 -9.79 -1.01 9.79
CA VAL A 112 -10.14 0.39 9.52
C VAL A 112 -10.89 0.51 8.20
N GLY A 113 -10.42 -0.14 7.14
CA GLY A 113 -11.09 -0.17 5.84
C GLY A 113 -12.50 -0.74 5.93
N ALA A 114 -12.68 -1.85 6.65
CA ALA A 114 -13.98 -2.47 6.90
C ALA A 114 -14.92 -1.53 7.67
N ALA A 115 -14.42 -0.83 8.69
CA ALA A 115 -15.21 0.13 9.46
C ALA A 115 -15.74 1.28 8.57
N PHE A 116 -14.91 1.83 7.68
CA PHE A 116 -15.33 2.84 6.71
C PHE A 116 -16.30 2.30 5.66
N ALA A 117 -16.06 1.09 5.15
CA ALA A 117 -16.94 0.44 4.18
C ALA A 117 -18.36 0.22 4.73
N VAL A 118 -18.49 -0.22 5.99
CA VAL A 118 -19.80 -0.38 6.65
C VAL A 118 -20.46 0.98 6.89
N SER A 119 -19.70 1.95 7.39
CA SER A 119 -20.22 3.27 7.77
C SER A 119 -20.64 4.12 6.56
N MET A 120 -20.12 3.83 5.37
CA MET A 120 -20.54 4.44 4.11
C MET A 120 -22.01 4.12 3.76
N HIS A 121 -22.53 2.98 4.20
CA HIS A 121 -23.92 2.57 3.99
C HIS A 121 -24.87 3.08 5.09
N ALA A 122 -24.37 3.88 6.03
CA ALA A 122 -25.17 4.42 7.12
C ALA A 122 -26.12 5.54 6.66
N PRO A 123 -27.35 5.60 7.22
CA PRO A 123 -28.25 6.72 6.97
C PRO A 123 -27.62 8.01 7.49
N GLY A 124 -27.39 8.98 6.60
CA GLY A 124 -26.70 10.26 6.88
C GLY A 124 -25.30 10.40 6.25
N ASN A 125 -24.70 9.30 5.75
CA ASN A 125 -23.37 9.31 5.14
C ASN A 125 -23.39 9.16 3.60
N GLU A 126 -24.47 9.59 2.94
CA GLU A 126 -24.61 9.46 1.48
C GLU A 126 -23.49 10.15 0.69
N ALA A 127 -22.90 11.20 1.28
CA ALA A 127 -21.75 11.89 0.72
C ALA A 127 -20.53 10.95 0.60
N TRP A 128 -20.30 10.06 1.57
CA TRP A 128 -19.21 9.09 1.55
C TRP A 128 -19.40 8.06 0.43
N LEU A 129 -20.65 7.60 0.24
CA LEU A 129 -21.00 6.68 -0.84
C LEU A 129 -20.84 7.33 -2.21
N ASN A 130 -21.21 8.60 -2.36
CA ASN A 130 -21.04 9.34 -3.59
C ASN A 130 -19.56 9.59 -3.90
N GLY A 131 -18.75 9.96 -2.89
CA GLY A 131 -17.29 10.07 -3.02
C GLY A 131 -16.65 8.77 -3.49
N TYR A 132 -17.09 7.63 -2.93
CA TYR A 132 -16.64 6.31 -3.34
C TYR A 132 -17.00 5.98 -4.80
N LYS A 133 -18.20 6.33 -5.26
CA LYS A 133 -18.61 6.10 -6.66
C LYS A 133 -17.80 6.91 -7.68
N VAL A 134 -17.33 8.10 -7.31
CA VAL A 134 -16.60 9.00 -8.23
C VAL A 134 -15.13 8.61 -8.32
N ASN A 135 -14.45 8.44 -7.17
CA ASN A 135 -12.98 8.24 -7.12
C ASN A 135 -12.56 7.04 -6.24
N ASN A 136 -13.43 6.05 -6.07
CA ASN A 136 -13.19 4.87 -5.21
C ASN A 136 -12.73 5.28 -3.80
N VAL A 137 -11.76 4.56 -3.24
CA VAL A 137 -11.22 4.78 -1.89
C VAL A 137 -10.65 6.20 -1.73
N GLY A 138 -10.03 6.77 -2.78
CA GLY A 138 -9.49 8.13 -2.72
C GLY A 138 -10.58 9.20 -2.53
N GLY A 139 -11.71 9.04 -3.23
CA GLY A 139 -12.87 9.94 -3.07
C GLY A 139 -13.61 9.75 -1.75
N LEU A 140 -13.64 8.51 -1.23
CA LEU A 140 -14.14 8.24 0.11
C LEU A 140 -13.31 8.97 1.17
N LEU A 141 -11.98 8.89 1.08
CA LEU A 141 -11.08 9.55 2.03
C LEU A 141 -11.16 11.08 1.93
N ASP A 142 -11.35 11.65 0.75
CA ASP A 142 -11.58 13.09 0.57
C ASP A 142 -12.84 13.56 1.32
N GLU A 143 -13.92 12.80 1.24
CA GLU A 143 -15.16 13.17 1.93
C GLU A 143 -15.08 12.92 3.45
N VAL A 144 -14.42 11.85 3.89
CA VAL A 144 -14.16 11.57 5.31
C VAL A 144 -13.28 12.65 5.94
N MET A 145 -12.29 13.16 5.19
CA MET A 145 -11.35 14.18 5.66
C MET A 145 -11.82 15.62 5.38
N ARG A 146 -12.98 15.81 4.77
CA ARG A 146 -13.58 17.14 4.53
C ARG A 146 -13.65 18.01 5.79
N PRO A 147 -13.96 17.49 7.00
CA PRO A 147 -13.92 18.29 8.24
C PRO A 147 -12.53 18.82 8.61
N ALA A 148 -11.45 18.17 8.16
CA ALA A 148 -10.06 18.62 8.36
C ALA A 148 -9.62 19.71 7.35
N GLY A 149 -10.47 20.08 6.40
CA GLY A 149 -10.22 21.15 5.44
C GLY A 149 -8.95 20.93 4.61
N GLY A 150 -8.06 21.94 4.58
CA GLY A 150 -6.82 21.90 3.79
C GLY A 150 -5.83 20.82 4.22
N PHE A 151 -5.86 20.41 5.49
CA PHE A 151 -4.98 19.36 6.00
C PHE A 151 -5.37 17.97 5.47
N GLY A 152 -6.68 17.72 5.27
CA GLY A 152 -7.16 16.47 4.67
C GLY A 152 -6.63 16.25 3.25
N LYS A 153 -6.62 17.30 2.42
CA LYS A 153 -6.03 17.24 1.07
C LYS A 153 -4.54 16.94 1.08
N PHE A 154 -3.79 17.51 2.04
CA PHE A 154 -2.39 17.20 2.23
C PHE A 154 -2.17 15.72 2.61
N CYS A 155 -3.00 15.19 3.51
CA CYS A 155 -2.98 13.78 3.89
C CYS A 155 -3.23 12.83 2.69
N ILE A 156 -4.15 13.19 1.80
CA ILE A 156 -4.43 12.40 0.58
C ILE A 156 -3.24 12.43 -0.38
N VAL A 157 -2.56 13.57 -0.52
CA VAL A 157 -1.32 13.66 -1.30
C VAL A 157 -0.22 12.79 -0.70
N LEU A 158 -0.06 12.78 0.62
CA LEU A 158 0.89 11.89 1.30
C LEU A 158 0.57 10.41 1.05
N LEU A 159 -0.71 10.04 1.10
CA LEU A 159 -1.15 8.68 0.81
C LEU A 159 -0.86 8.29 -0.66
N ALA A 160 -1.11 9.21 -1.60
CA ALA A 160 -0.77 9.02 -3.00
C ALA A 160 0.75 8.83 -3.20
N LEU A 161 1.58 9.60 -2.49
CA LEU A 161 3.03 9.45 -2.53
C LEU A 161 3.48 8.10 -1.96
N SER A 162 2.82 7.59 -0.93
CA SER A 162 3.07 6.23 -0.41
C SER A 162 2.79 5.15 -1.46
N CYS A 163 1.75 5.30 -2.27
CA CYS A 163 1.43 4.35 -3.34
C CYS A 163 2.54 4.30 -4.40
N VAL A 164 3.11 5.47 -4.73
CA VAL A 164 4.28 5.57 -5.63
C VAL A 164 5.49 4.87 -5.03
N ALA A 165 5.75 5.05 -3.73
CA ALA A 165 6.83 4.36 -3.04
C ALA A 165 6.68 2.83 -3.07
N ALA A 166 5.47 2.31 -2.78
CA ALA A 166 5.20 0.87 -2.85
C ALA A 166 5.42 0.31 -4.27
N SER A 167 5.00 1.05 -5.30
CA SER A 167 5.21 0.65 -6.69
C SER A 167 6.70 0.61 -7.06
N SER A 168 7.53 1.48 -6.48
CA SER A 168 8.97 1.47 -6.70
C SER A 168 9.66 0.21 -6.15
N GLN A 169 9.18 -0.33 -5.02
CA GLN A 169 9.67 -1.59 -4.45
C GLN A 169 9.37 -2.78 -5.37
N CYS A 170 8.17 -2.85 -5.92
CA CYS A 170 7.80 -3.88 -6.89
C CYS A 170 8.67 -3.81 -8.14
N MET A 171 8.97 -2.60 -8.63
CA MET A 171 9.84 -2.43 -9.80
C MET A 171 11.29 -2.85 -9.51
N TYR A 172 11.78 -2.64 -8.29
CA TYR A 172 13.10 -3.12 -7.87
C TYR A 172 13.20 -4.65 -7.98
N SER A 173 12.25 -5.37 -7.38
CA SER A 173 12.24 -6.84 -7.41
C SER A 173 11.99 -7.41 -8.80
N PHE A 174 11.18 -6.74 -9.63
CA PHE A 174 11.03 -7.09 -11.04
C PHE A 174 12.37 -7.02 -11.78
N CYS A 175 13.14 -5.95 -11.57
CA CYS A 175 14.46 -5.80 -12.17
C CYS A 175 15.45 -6.86 -11.70
N VAL A 176 15.44 -7.21 -10.40
CA VAL A 176 16.29 -8.29 -9.84
C VAL A 176 15.93 -9.63 -10.46
N SER A 177 14.63 -9.96 -10.50
CA SER A 177 14.12 -11.20 -11.08
C SER A 177 14.51 -11.34 -12.55
N PHE A 178 14.42 -10.25 -13.33
CA PHE A 178 14.79 -10.26 -14.75
C PHE A 178 16.30 -10.48 -14.97
N GLN A 179 17.14 -9.93 -14.09
CA GLN A 179 18.60 -10.13 -14.14
C GLN A 179 19.01 -11.57 -13.80
N CYS A 180 18.20 -12.31 -13.02
CA CYS A 180 18.43 -13.71 -12.69
C CYS A 180 18.11 -14.69 -13.84
N ILE A 181 17.33 -14.29 -14.86
CA ILE A 181 16.86 -15.20 -15.92
C ILE A 181 17.99 -15.59 -16.90
N THR A 182 18.93 -14.70 -17.22
CA THR A 182 20.05 -15.04 -18.13
C THR A 182 21.26 -14.12 -17.90
N PRO A 183 22.50 -14.65 -17.83
CA PRO A 183 23.72 -13.87 -17.58
C PRO A 183 24.00 -12.79 -18.64
N CYS A 184 23.43 -12.89 -19.85
CA CYS A 184 23.47 -11.83 -20.87
C CYS A 184 22.70 -10.56 -20.46
N PHE A 185 21.61 -10.70 -19.70
CA PHE A 185 20.80 -9.58 -19.24
C PHE A 185 21.39 -8.87 -18.00
N ALA A 186 22.27 -9.53 -17.24
CA ALA A 186 23.02 -8.91 -16.15
C ALA A 186 24.01 -7.82 -16.61
N ARG A 187 24.33 -7.77 -17.91
CA ARG A 187 25.22 -6.76 -18.51
C ARG A 187 24.50 -5.45 -18.85
N ILE A 188 23.17 -5.46 -18.88
CA ILE A 188 22.35 -4.29 -19.22
C ILE A 188 22.08 -3.50 -17.93
N PRO A 189 22.36 -2.19 -17.92
CA PRO A 189 22.18 -1.41 -16.72
C PRO A 189 20.70 -1.29 -16.30
N ARG A 190 20.46 -1.36 -14.99
CA ARG A 190 19.16 -1.52 -14.31
C ARG A 190 18.08 -0.51 -14.74
N TYR A 191 18.46 0.70 -15.17
CA TYR A 191 17.53 1.75 -15.62
C TYR A 191 16.76 1.40 -16.89
N ILE A 192 17.33 0.59 -17.80
CA ILE A 192 16.66 0.19 -19.04
C ILE A 192 15.47 -0.74 -18.74
N TYR A 193 15.58 -1.60 -17.72
CA TYR A 193 14.49 -2.46 -17.26
C TYR A 193 13.37 -1.67 -16.59
N SER A 194 13.69 -0.65 -15.80
CA SER A 194 12.68 0.23 -15.20
C SER A 194 11.91 1.02 -16.27
N ILE A 195 12.57 1.48 -17.33
CA ILE A 195 11.90 2.17 -18.45
C ILE A 195 10.97 1.23 -19.22
N LEU A 196 11.40 -0.01 -19.50
CA LEU A 196 10.56 -1.02 -20.16
C LEU A 196 9.34 -1.42 -19.31
N ALA A 197 9.52 -1.57 -18.00
CA ALA A 197 8.42 -1.91 -17.08
C ALA A 197 7.38 -0.79 -16.96
N ILE A 198 7.78 0.48 -17.10
CA ILE A 198 6.86 1.63 -17.09
C ILE A 198 6.14 1.80 -18.44
N ALA A 199 6.74 1.31 -19.53
CA ALA A 199 6.19 1.43 -20.88
C ALA A 199 5.16 0.35 -21.25
N MET A 200 5.11 -0.76 -20.48
CA MET A 200 4.06 -1.79 -20.57
C MET A 200 2.85 -1.41 -19.72
#